data_AF-A0A5J4RS77-F1
#
_entry.id   AF-A0A5J4RS77-F1
#
_cell.length_a   1.000
_cell.length_b   1.000
_cell.length_c   1.000
_cell.angle_alpha   90.00
_cell.angle_beta   90.00
_cell.angle_gamma   90.00
#
_symmetry.space_group_name_H-M   'P 1'
#
loop_
_entity.id
_entity.type
_entity.pdbx_description
1 polymer ?
#
loop_
_entity_poly.entity_id
_entity_poly.type
_entity_poly.pdbx_seq_one_letter_code
_entity_poly.pdbx_strand_id
1 'polypeptide(L)' 'MINNFSADYRKIVETLRIIESKKNFLHQKRKPKLSERELIGIDFTAEYMGIDSE' A
#
# COMPACT_ATOMS: atom_id res chain seq x y z
N MET A 1 -5.40 17.40 -5.83
CA MET A 1 -4.43 16.31 -6.02
C MET A 1 -4.35 15.39 -4.80
N ILE A 2 -4.05 15.90 -3.58
CA ILE A 2 -4.00 15.11 -2.32
C ILE A 2 -5.32 14.40 -1.97
N ASN A 3 -6.48 15.01 -2.26
CA ASN A 3 -7.78 14.39 -2.01
C ASN A 3 -8.03 13.14 -2.86
N ASN A 4 -7.42 13.03 -4.05
CA ASN A 4 -7.59 11.88 -4.94
C ASN A 4 -6.65 10.75 -4.52
N PHE A 5 -5.39 11.04 -4.20
CA PHE A 5 -4.42 10.03 -3.75
C PHE A 5 -4.92 9.28 -2.51
N SER A 6 -5.40 10.00 -1.48
CA SER A 6 -5.91 9.37 -0.27
C SER A 6 -7.13 8.50 -0.53
N ALA A 7 -8.02 8.92 -1.44
CA ALA A 7 -9.21 8.16 -1.80
C ALA A 7 -8.87 6.88 -2.58
N ASP A 8 -7.94 6.97 -3.54
CA ASP A 8 -7.50 5.84 -4.37
C ASP A 8 -6.67 4.86 -3.55
N TYR A 9 -5.76 5.36 -2.72
CA TYR A 9 -5.02 4.57 -1.74
C TYR A 9 -5.95 3.79 -0.81
N ARG A 10 -6.99 4.43 -0.27
CA ARG A 10 -7.94 3.74 0.61
C ARG A 10 -8.65 2.60 -0.11
N LYS A 11 -9.09 2.80 -1.36
CA LYS A 11 -9.73 1.74 -2.16
C LYS A 11 -8.77 0.58 -2.39
N ILE A 12 -7.54 0.86 -2.81
CA ILE A 12 -6.52 -0.16 -3.08
C ILE A 12 -6.22 -0.98 -1.81
N VAL A 13 -6.00 -0.31 -0.68
CA VAL A 13 -5.74 -0.98 0.61
C VAL A 13 -6.92 -1.84 1.07
N GLU A 14 -8.15 -1.38 0.83
CA GLU A 14 -9.37 -2.15 1.13
C GLU A 14 -9.48 -3.41 0.25
N THR A 15 -9.16 -3.30 -1.04
CA THR A 15 -9.08 -4.46 -1.94
C THR A 15 -7.99 -5.44 -1.50
N LEU A 16 -6.79 -4.95 -1.17
CA LEU A 16 -5.70 -5.80 -0.69
C LEU A 16 -6.07 -6.55 0.59
N ARG A 17 -6.83 -5.92 1.50
CA ARG A 17 -7.33 -6.57 2.72
C ARG A 17 -8.18 -7.81 2.44
N ILE A 18 -8.99 -7.77 1.38
CA ILE A 18 -9.92 -8.85 1.03
C ILE A 18 -9.17 -10.04 0.43
N ILE A 19 -8.10 -9.77 -0.33
CA ILE A 19 -7.30 -10.77 -1.06
C ILE A 19 -6.25 -11.42 -0.16
N GLU A 20 -5.73 -10.69 0.83
CA GLU A 20 -4.68 -11.17 1.72
C GLU A 20 -5.20 -12.28 2.65
N SER A 21 -4.92 -13.54 2.29
CA SER A 21 -5.37 -14.73 3.02
C SER A 21 -4.55 -15.03 4.29
N LYS A 22 -3.32 -14.50 4.39
CA LYS A 22 -2.45 -14.70 5.55
C LYS A 22 -1.35 -13.64 5.60
N LYS A 23 -1.18 -13.02 6.77
CA LYS A 23 -0.04 -12.12 7.03
C LYS A 23 1.25 -12.95 7.06
N ASN A 24 2.10 -12.76 6.07
CA ASN A 24 3.45 -13.31 6.10
C ASN A 24 4.30 -12.35 6.92
N PHE A 25 4.42 -12.60 8.22
CA PHE A 25 5.34 -11.85 9.07
C PHE A 25 6.76 -12.15 8.62
N LEU A 26 7.32 -11.29 7.75
CA LEU A 26 8.76 -11.27 7.54
C LEU A 26 9.42 -11.10 8.91
N HIS A 27 10.31 -12.02 9.27
CA HIS A 27 11.10 -11.91 10.50
C HIS A 27 12.12 -10.77 10.31
N GLN A 28 11.65 -9.53 10.46
CA GLN A 28 12.47 -8.33 10.27
C GLN A 28 13.21 -8.00 11.57
N LYS A 29 14.52 -7.73 11.45
CA LYS A 29 15.36 -7.28 12.58
C LYS A 29 14.90 -5.92 13.15
N ARG A 30 14.23 -5.10 12.34
CA ARG A 30 13.71 -3.78 12.72
C ARG A 30 12.19 -3.77 12.51
N LYS A 31 11.48 -3.02 13.37
CA LYS A 31 10.05 -2.79 13.19
C LYS A 31 9.83 -1.82 12.01
N PRO A 32 9.11 -2.21 10.95
CA PRO A 32 8.83 -1.32 9.84
C PRO A 32 7.85 -0.22 10.26
N LYS A 33 7.94 0.95 9.59
CA LYS A 33 7.01 2.08 9.79
C LYS A 33 5.64 1.85 9.15
N LEU A 34 5.59 0.99 8.13
CA LEU A 34 4.41 0.65 7.37
C LEU A 34 4.20 -0.86 7.43
N SER A 35 2.94 -1.29 7.44
CA SER A 35 2.61 -2.70 7.17
C SER A 35 2.83 -3.04 5.70
N GLU A 36 2.98 -4.32 5.37
CA GLU A 36 3.14 -4.78 3.97
C GLU A 36 2.04 -4.23 3.06
N ARG A 37 0.79 -4.28 3.52
CA ARG A 37 -0.35 -3.78 2.76
C ARG A 37 -0.30 -2.26 2.53
N GLU A 38 0.17 -1.49 3.49
CA GLU A 38 0.33 -0.04 3.32
C GLU A 38 1.46 0.27 2.35
N LEU A 39 2.56 -0.48 2.42
CA LEU A 39 3.68 -0.34 1.50
C LEU A 39 3.26 -0.64 0.05
N ILE A 40 2.62 -1.80 -0.19
CA ILE A 40 2.11 -2.20 -1.50
C ILE A 40 1.01 -1.22 -1.97
N GLY A 41 0.14 -0.79 -1.06
CA GLY A 41 -0.91 0.16 -1.37
C GLY A 41 -0.38 1.50 -1.87
N ILE A 42 0.70 2.01 -1.28
CA ILE A 42 1.35 3.26 -1.73
C ILE A 42 1.93 3.07 -3.13
N ASP A 43 2.64 1.97 -3.36
CA ASP A 43 3.27 1.64 -4.64
C ASP A 43 2.24 1.60 -5.78
N PHE A 44 1.16 0.84 -5.59
CA PHE A 44 0.07 0.73 -6.57
C PHE A 44 -0.68 2.05 -6.77
N THR A 45 -0.82 2.87 -5.73
CA THR A 45 -1.48 4.18 -5.88
C THR A 45 -0.59 5.13 -6.69
N ALA A 46 0.71 5.11 -6.47
CA ALA A 46 1.67 5.92 -7.23
C ALA A 46 1.65 5.51 -8.70
N GLU A 47 1.73 4.21 -8.99
CA GLU A 47 1.66 3.66 -10.35
C GLU A 47 0.33 4.02 -11.03
N TYR A 48 -0.81 3.81 -10.35
CA TYR A 48 -2.13 4.14 -10.86
C TYR A 48 -2.28 5.65 -11.19
N MET A 49 -1.67 6.51 -10.39
CA MET A 49 -1.73 7.96 -10.59
C MET A 49 -0.67 8.47 -11.59
N GLY A 50 0.18 7.60 -12.14
CA GLY A 50 1.29 8.00 -12.99
C GLY A 50 2.29 8.91 -12.26
N ILE A 51 2.40 8.76 -10.94
CA ILE A 51 3.41 9.45 -10.15
C ILE A 51 4.69 8.65 -10.34
N ASP A 52 5.49 9.08 -11.30
CA ASP A 52 6.78 8.46 -11.55
C ASP A 52 7.72 8.71 -10.35
N SER A 53 8.48 7.68 -9.98
CA SER A 53 9.37 7.68 -8.81
C SER A 53 10.83 8.02 -9.12
N GLU A 54 11.10 8.54 -10.33
CA GLU A 54 12.43 9.00 -10.75
C GLU A 54 13.00 10.16 -9.90
#